data_AF-A0A3D5BW40-F1
#
_entry.id   AF-A0A3D5BW40-F1
#
_cell.length_a   1.000
_cell.length_b   1.000
_cell.length_c   1.000
_cell.angle_alpha   90.00
_cell.angle_beta   90.00
_cell.angle_gamma   90.00
#
_symmetry.space_group_name_H-M   'P 1'
#
loop_
_entity.id
_entity.type
_entity.pdbx_description
1 polymer ?
#
loop_
_entity_poly.entity_id
_entity_poly.type
_entity_poly.pdbx_seq_one_letter_code
_entity_poly.pdbx_strand_id
1 'polypeptide(L)' 'DRRLDMPAVGPDTLRVMAEVGATCLAVEAGGCIFFEQGHTLEFADANGIAIVSLPESAS' A
#
# COMPACT_ATOMS: atom_id res chain seq x y z
N ASP A 1 -19.02 0.65 -11.26
CA ASP A 1 -17.97 1.69 -11.43
C ASP A 1 -16.65 0.99 -11.12
N ARG A 2 -15.63 1.05 -11.99
CA ARG A 2 -14.35 0.33 -11.81
C ARG A 2 -13.64 0.71 -10.50
N ARG A 3 -13.97 1.86 -9.91
CA ARG A 3 -13.49 2.27 -8.58
C ARG A 3 -14.05 1.40 -7.44
N LEU A 4 -15.20 0.74 -7.64
CA LEU A 4 -15.80 -0.17 -6.66
C LEU A 4 -15.06 -1.52 -6.59
N ASP A 5 -14.32 -1.89 -7.65
CA ASP A 5 -13.57 -3.14 -7.73
C ASP A 5 -12.05 -2.93 -7.47
N MET A 6 -11.63 -1.69 -7.22
CA MET A 6 -10.23 -1.35 -6.98
C MET A 6 -9.87 -1.72 -5.53
N PRO A 7 -8.81 -2.52 -5.29
CA PRO A 7 -8.35 -2.77 -3.94
C PRO A 7 -7.92 -1.46 -3.27
N ALA A 8 -8.06 -1.40 -1.95
CA ALA A 8 -7.69 -0.23 -1.18
C ALA A 8 -6.64 -0.55 -0.12
N VAL A 9 -5.74 0.40 0.09
CA VAL A 9 -4.64 0.34 1.06
C VAL A 9 -4.70 1.60 1.93
N GLY A 10 -4.36 1.47 3.20
CA GLY A 10 -4.23 2.59 4.12
C GLY A 10 -3.56 2.20 5.43
N PRO A 11 -3.69 3.03 6.49
CA PRO A 11 -3.02 2.78 7.77
C PRO A 11 -3.42 1.45 8.41
N ASP A 12 -4.67 1.02 8.22
CA ASP A 12 -5.17 -0.26 8.72
C ASP A 12 -4.45 -1.45 8.11
N THR A 13 -4.19 -1.41 6.79
CA THR A 13 -3.44 -2.44 6.09
C THR A 13 -2.03 -2.57 6.66
N LEU A 14 -1.35 -1.44 6.87
CA LEU A 14 0.02 -1.44 7.40
C LEU A 14 0.08 -1.86 8.86
N ARG A 15 -0.93 -1.55 9.67
CA ARG A 15 -0.99 -2.02 11.06
C ARG A 15 -1.04 -3.54 11.13
N VAL A 16 -1.90 -4.16 10.33
CA VAL A 16 -1.98 -5.63 10.25
C VAL A 16 -0.65 -6.21 9.76
N MET A 17 -0.02 -5.58 8.76
CA MET A 17 1.31 -5.98 8.29
C MET A 17 2.36 -5.93 9.41
N ALA A 18 2.39 -4.85 10.19
CA ALA A 18 3.31 -4.71 11.31
C ALA A 18 3.06 -5.78 12.39
N GLU A 19 1.79 -6.05 12.72
CA GLU A 19 1.40 -7.09 13.70
C GLU A 19 1.91 -8.48 13.32
N VAL A 20 1.98 -8.79 12.03
CA VAL A 20 2.47 -10.10 11.53
C VAL A 20 3.94 -10.08 11.11
N GLY A 21 4.63 -8.96 11.27
CA GLY A 21 6.04 -8.81 10.89
C GLY A 21 6.30 -8.79 9.37
N ALA A 22 5.31 -8.40 8.56
CA ALA A 22 5.49 -8.20 7.13
C ALA A 22 6.31 -6.93 6.86
N THR A 23 7.22 -6.99 5.90
CA THR A 23 8.22 -5.93 5.65
C THR A 23 8.07 -5.23 4.30
N CYS A 24 7.15 -5.68 3.44
CA CYS A 24 6.97 -5.09 2.11
C CYS A 24 5.52 -5.20 1.64
N LEU A 25 4.98 -4.09 1.13
CA LEU A 25 3.72 -4.01 0.39
C LEU A 25 4.01 -3.71 -1.08
N ALA A 26 3.66 -4.64 -1.97
CA ALA A 26 3.74 -4.44 -3.41
C ALA A 26 2.33 -4.17 -3.99
N VAL A 27 2.19 -3.10 -4.77
CA VAL A 27 0.93 -2.72 -5.42
C VAL A 27 1.13 -2.40 -6.90
N GLU A 28 0.07 -2.50 -7.68
CA GLU A 28 0.07 -2.02 -9.06
C GLU A 28 -0.06 -0.49 -9.07
N ALA A 29 0.78 0.19 -9.87
CA ALA A 29 0.73 1.64 -10.02
C ALA A 29 -0.59 2.06 -10.69
N GLY A 30 -1.41 2.83 -9.97
CA GLY A 30 -2.76 3.20 -10.42
C GLY A 30 -3.82 2.10 -10.24
N GLY A 31 -3.41 0.91 -9.77
CA GLY A 31 -4.27 -0.25 -9.51
C GLY A 31 -4.70 -0.40 -8.05
N CYS A 32 -4.55 0.62 -7.20
CA CYS A 32 -5.15 0.65 -5.87
C CYS A 32 -5.57 2.07 -5.44
N ILE A 33 -6.57 2.15 -4.57
CA ILE A 33 -6.90 3.40 -3.86
C ILE A 33 -6.04 3.47 -2.59
N PHE A 34 -5.34 4.58 -2.42
CA PHE A 34 -4.46 4.79 -1.27
C PHE A 34 -5.07 5.83 -0.32
N PHE A 35 -5.52 5.38 0.85
CA PHE A 35 -6.13 6.23 1.86
C PHE A 35 -5.07 6.88 2.76
N GLU A 36 -5.32 8.12 3.17
CA GLU A 36 -4.45 8.87 4.09
C GLU A 36 -2.96 8.75 3.74
N GLN A 37 -2.61 9.02 2.48
CA GLN A 37 -1.30 8.65 1.93
C GLN A 37 -0.11 9.12 2.78
N GLY A 38 -0.13 10.36 3.29
CA GLY A 38 0.95 10.87 4.15
C GLY A 38 1.09 10.05 5.43
N HIS A 39 0.01 9.88 6.18
CA HIS A 39 0.00 9.13 7.44
C HIS A 39 0.39 7.65 7.23
N THR A 40 -0.09 7.03 6.15
CA THR A 40 0.26 5.65 5.80
C THR A 40 1.76 5.53 5.47
N LEU A 41 2.33 6.48 4.72
CA LEU A 41 3.77 6.48 4.41
C LEU A 41 4.62 6.70 5.67
N GLU A 42 4.24 7.64 6.54
CA GLU A 42 4.92 7.88 7.82
C GLU A 42 4.89 6.62 8.71
N PHE A 43 3.75 5.92 8.76
CA PHE A 43 3.62 4.67 9.50
C PHE A 43 4.49 3.56 8.89
N ALA A 44 4.51 3.42 7.56
CA ALA A 44 5.37 2.46 6.86
C ALA A 44 6.85 2.69 7.20
N ASP A 45 7.33 3.92 7.10
CA ASP A 45 8.71 4.29 7.41
C ASP A 45 9.05 3.97 8.88
N ALA A 46 8.17 4.33 9.82
CA ALA A 46 8.38 4.08 11.24
C ALA A 46 8.42 2.59 11.61
N ASN A 47 7.77 1.72 10.82
CA ASN A 47 7.67 0.28 11.07
C ASN A 47 8.57 -0.56 10.14
N GLY A 48 9.40 0.07 9.31
CA GLY A 48 10.30 -0.64 8.39
C GLY A 48 9.55 -1.43 7.31
N ILE A 49 8.42 -0.92 6.84
CA ILE A 49 7.63 -1.51 5.76
C ILE A 49 7.92 -0.78 4.46
N ALA A 50 8.55 -1.44 3.50
CA ALA A 50 8.74 -0.88 2.17
C ALA A 50 7.43 -0.90 1.38
N ILE A 51 7.09 0.19 0.70
CA ILE A 51 5.97 0.23 -0.25
C ILE A 51 6.53 0.38 -1.66
N VAL A 52 6.22 -0.58 -2.53
CA VAL A 52 6.71 -0.63 -3.91
C VAL A 52 5.53 -0.66 -4.86
N SER A 53 5.61 0.12 -5.94
CA SER A 53 4.64 0.05 -7.02
C SER A 53 5.32 -0.20 -8.36
N LEU A 54 4.67 -0.99 -9.21
CA LEU A 54 5.12 -1.26 -10.58
C LEU A 54 4.01 -0.89 -11.57
N PRO A 55 4.34 -0.26 -12.72
CA PRO A 55 3.39 -0.08 -13.80
C PRO A 55 2.99 -1.43 -14.39
N GLU A 56 1.76 -1.54 -14.90
CA GLU A 56 1.31 -2.70 -15.66
C GLU A 56 2.12 -2.75 -16.98
N SER A 57 3.14 -3.61 -17.01
CA SER A 57 4.11 -3.79 -18.10
C SER A 57 5.05 -2.59 -18.32
N ALA A 58 6.33 -2.76 -17.99
CA ALA A 58 7.39 -1.93 -18.56
C ALA A 58 7.43 -2.20 -20.08
N SER A 59 6.81 -1.32 -20.86
CA SER A 59 6.95 -1.31 -22.33
C SER A 59 8.23 -0.57 -22.72
#